data_AF-A0A922WMC8-F1
#
_entry.id   AF-A0A922WMC8-F1
#
_cell.length_a   1.000
_cell.length_b   1.000
_cell.length_c   1.000
_cell.angle_alpha   90.00
_cell.angle_beta   90.00
_cell.angle_gamma   90.00
#
_symmetry.space_group_name_H-M   'P 1'
#
loop_
_entity.id
_entity.type
_entity.pdbx_description
1 polymer ?
#
loop_
_entity_poly.entity_id
_entity_poly.type
_entity_poly.pdbx_seq_one_letter_code
_entity_poly.pdbx_strand_id
1 'polypeptide(L)'
;MLSRRSLLEAAALGVAGLGTAGLTGSSQAVANNSPAMPASQEAAAQSAAGEREKLPPIHRFGRMLHDYHDGLIRRRMQARSEQLSTIDTREKALAYIGEVRKKILAAFGPFPERTPLNANITGSLPRDTYRIDKLLFESQPRFFVTANLYVPTVGPGPFPAVVGECGHAVNGKAYKSYQSFSQGLARQGYVVLIFDPVSQGERIQYGAEDPAKSQIGIGVLEHLHEGNQQFLVGD
;
A
#
# COMPACT_ATOMS: atom_id res chain seq x y z
N MET A 1 -1.10 19.11 36.02
CA MET A 1 -0.55 18.77 34.68
C MET A 1 -1.72 18.59 33.72
N LEU A 2 -1.94 19.55 32.84
CA LEU A 2 -2.97 19.48 31.81
C LEU A 2 -2.43 18.64 30.64
N SER A 3 -3.09 17.54 30.29
CA SER A 3 -2.69 16.68 29.18
C SER A 3 -3.26 17.22 27.86
N ARG A 4 -2.56 16.96 26.74
CA ARG A 4 -2.97 17.30 25.35
C ARG A 4 -4.43 16.96 25.02
N ARG A 5 -5.03 16.03 25.76
CA ARG A 5 -6.44 15.63 25.67
C ARG A 5 -7.42 16.76 26.00
N SER A 6 -7.06 17.65 26.93
CA SER A 6 -7.90 18.79 27.33
C SER A 6 -7.95 19.95 26.33
N LEU A 7 -6.95 20.04 25.44
CA LEU A 7 -6.87 21.10 24.42
C LEU A 7 -7.68 20.78 23.15
N LEU A 8 -7.92 19.51 22.87
CA LEU A 8 -8.63 19.07 21.66
C LEU A 8 -10.15 19.07 21.82
N GLU A 9 -10.67 18.93 23.04
CA GLU A 9 -12.12 19.02 23.30
C GLU A 9 -12.64 20.47 23.24
N ALA A 10 -11.77 21.48 23.36
CA ALA A 10 -12.16 22.90 23.33
C ALA A 10 -12.31 23.48 21.91
N ALA A 11 -11.83 22.80 20.87
CA ALA A 11 -11.77 23.35 19.50
C ALA A 11 -12.95 22.97 18.59
N ALA A 12 -13.91 22.17 19.06
CA ALA A 12 -15.01 21.66 18.25
C ALA A 12 -16.25 22.58 18.18
N LEU A 13 -16.06 23.90 18.15
CA LEU A 13 -17.15 24.88 18.03
C LEU A 13 -16.95 25.84 16.87
N GLY A 14 -17.63 25.52 15.76
CA GLY A 14 -18.04 26.46 14.71
C GLY A 14 -17.03 26.70 13.59
N VAL A 15 -17.44 26.50 12.34
CA VAL A 15 -18.10 27.53 11.52
C VAL A 15 -18.51 26.90 10.17
N ALA A 16 -19.76 27.14 9.79
CA ALA A 16 -20.32 26.86 8.48
C ALA A 16 -19.88 27.95 7.47
N GLY A 17 -19.67 27.58 6.20
CA GLY A 17 -19.41 28.54 5.14
C GLY A 17 -19.62 27.95 3.75
N LEU A 18 -20.65 28.42 3.06
CA LEU A 18 -20.94 28.15 1.65
C LEU A 18 -19.87 28.76 0.72
N GLY A 19 -19.67 28.13 -0.44
CA GLY A 19 -18.97 28.73 -1.57
C GLY A 19 -19.12 27.93 -2.85
N THR A 20 -20.06 28.34 -3.71
CA THR A 20 -20.25 27.84 -5.07
C THR A 20 -19.26 28.48 -6.04
N ALA A 21 -18.56 27.68 -6.84
CA ALA A 21 -18.10 28.07 -8.17
C ALA A 21 -17.67 26.81 -8.95
N GLY A 22 -18.36 26.54 -10.06
CA GLY A 22 -17.94 25.55 -11.04
C GLY A 22 -16.77 26.06 -11.87
N LEU A 23 -15.99 25.14 -12.42
CA LEU A 23 -15.18 25.36 -13.63
C LEU A 23 -14.94 24.00 -14.29
N THR A 24 -15.40 23.95 -15.53
CA THR A 24 -15.22 22.90 -16.53
C THR A 24 -13.75 22.77 -16.94
N GLY A 25 -13.31 21.55 -17.28
CA GLY A 25 -12.34 21.39 -18.37
C GLY A 25 -11.13 20.49 -18.14
N SER A 26 -11.07 19.47 -19.00
CA SER A 26 -9.89 18.78 -19.54
C SER A 26 -9.16 17.74 -18.70
N SER A 27 -9.40 16.49 -19.12
CA SER A 27 -8.55 15.33 -18.96
C SER A 27 -7.19 15.54 -19.63
N GLN A 28 -6.11 15.51 -18.85
CA GLN A 28 -4.84 14.83 -19.10
C GLN A 28 -3.81 15.34 -18.09
N ALA A 29 -3.45 14.51 -17.12
CA ALA A 29 -2.26 14.71 -16.31
C ALA A 29 -1.56 13.35 -16.15
N VAL A 30 -0.66 13.07 -17.08
CA VAL A 30 0.45 12.15 -16.83
C VAL A 30 1.42 12.94 -15.95
N ALA A 31 1.40 12.69 -14.65
CA ALA A 31 2.34 13.32 -13.73
C ALA A 31 3.73 12.68 -13.93
N ASN A 32 4.53 13.32 -14.76
CA ASN A 32 5.96 13.08 -14.87
C ASN A 32 6.63 13.74 -13.64
N ASN A 33 7.12 12.94 -12.70
CA ASN A 33 7.62 13.41 -11.40
C ASN A 33 9.10 13.84 -11.50
N SER A 34 9.38 14.83 -12.34
CA SER A 34 10.66 15.53 -12.36
C SER A 34 10.46 16.94 -11.80
N PRO A 35 11.16 17.36 -10.75
CA PRO A 35 11.03 18.73 -10.24
C PRO A 35 11.58 19.70 -11.30
N ALA A 36 10.71 20.58 -11.79
CA ALA A 36 11.15 21.74 -12.56
C ALA A 36 11.91 22.70 -11.63
N MET A 37 13.20 22.89 -11.86
CA MET A 37 14.03 23.83 -11.12
C MET A 37 13.61 25.28 -11.45
N PRO A 38 13.49 26.19 -10.47
CA PRO A 38 13.25 27.60 -10.74
C PRO A 38 14.50 28.26 -11.33
N ALA A 39 14.32 28.94 -12.47
CA ALA A 39 15.35 29.50 -13.34
C ALA A 39 16.10 30.75 -12.80
N SER A 40 16.34 30.85 -11.48
CA SER A 40 17.00 32.03 -10.88
C SER A 40 18.15 31.72 -9.92
N GLN A 41 18.57 30.46 -9.77
CA GLN A 41 19.73 30.10 -8.93
C GLN A 41 21.04 29.82 -9.69
N GLU A 42 21.04 29.82 -11.03
CA GLU A 42 22.26 29.51 -11.79
C GLU A 42 23.31 30.64 -11.77
N ALA A 43 22.90 31.90 -11.57
CA ALA A 43 23.82 33.04 -11.67
C ALA A 43 24.63 33.33 -10.39
N ALA A 44 24.22 32.83 -9.22
CA ALA A 44 24.90 33.12 -7.95
C ALA A 44 25.88 32.03 -7.48
N ALA A 45 25.87 30.85 -8.10
CA ALA A 45 26.73 29.72 -7.70
C ALA A 45 28.13 29.74 -8.34
N GLN A 46 28.38 30.62 -9.33
CA GLN A 46 29.62 30.60 -10.11
C GLN A 46 30.78 31.42 -9.53
N SER A 47 30.60 32.23 -8.48
CA SER A 47 31.68 33.07 -7.93
C SER A 47 32.33 32.57 -6.62
N ALA A 48 32.00 31.36 -6.16
CA ALA A 48 32.63 30.76 -4.97
C ALA A 48 33.22 29.36 -5.23
N ALA A 49 33.44 28.98 -6.48
CA ALA A 49 34.09 27.74 -6.85
C ALA A 49 35.62 27.94 -6.94
N GLY A 50 36.26 28.25 -5.81
CA GLY A 50 37.65 27.83 -5.63
C GLY A 50 37.70 26.31 -5.77
N GLU A 51 38.74 25.76 -6.42
CA GLU A 51 38.94 24.32 -6.57
C GLU A 51 38.79 23.62 -5.22
N ARG A 52 37.59 23.08 -4.94
CA ARG A 52 37.42 22.17 -3.80
C ARG A 52 38.22 20.94 -4.14
N GLU A 53 39.29 20.73 -3.39
CA GLU A 53 40.08 19.51 -3.44
C GLU A 53 39.14 18.30 -3.43
N LYS A 54 39.17 17.52 -4.51
CA LYS A 54 38.37 16.30 -4.63
C LYS A 54 38.93 15.28 -3.65
N LEU A 55 38.44 15.32 -2.41
CA LEU A 55 38.79 14.33 -1.41
C LEU A 55 38.45 12.94 -1.96
N PRO A 56 39.36 11.96 -1.86
CA PRO A 56 39.06 10.60 -2.28
C PRO A 56 37.84 10.09 -1.51
N PRO A 57 36.91 9.37 -2.16
CA PRO A 57 35.71 8.87 -1.48
C PRO A 57 36.10 8.04 -0.26
N ILE A 58 35.64 8.43 0.93
CA ILE A 58 35.94 7.74 2.21
C ILE A 58 35.14 6.41 2.32
N HIS A 59 34.44 5.99 1.26
CA HIS A 59 33.66 4.76 1.20
C HIS A 59 34.54 3.53 0.94
N ARG A 60 35.47 3.23 1.84
CA ARG A 60 36.34 2.04 1.76
C ARG A 60 35.56 0.71 1.74
N PHE A 61 34.30 0.73 2.20
CA PHE A 61 33.40 -0.43 2.30
C PHE A 61 32.01 -0.17 1.72
N GLY A 62 31.88 0.70 0.72
CA GLY A 62 30.57 1.17 0.21
C GLY A 62 29.57 0.08 -0.18
N ARG A 63 30.04 -1.14 -0.48
CA ARG A 63 29.18 -2.29 -0.82
C ARG A 63 29.25 -3.45 0.18
N MET A 64 30.02 -3.37 1.26
CA MET A 64 30.26 -4.53 2.12
C MET A 64 28.95 -5.15 2.66
N LEU A 65 27.99 -4.32 3.09
CA LEU A 65 26.69 -4.80 3.55
C LEU A 65 25.85 -5.40 2.41
N HIS A 66 25.83 -4.74 1.25
CA HIS A 66 25.12 -5.23 0.06
C HIS A 66 25.70 -6.57 -0.40
N ASP A 67 27.03 -6.66 -0.57
CA ASP A 67 27.75 -7.87 -0.98
C ASP A 67 27.55 -9.01 0.02
N TYR A 68 27.49 -8.71 1.32
CA TYR A 68 27.18 -9.69 2.37
C TYR A 68 25.78 -10.26 2.22
N HIS A 69 24.75 -9.42 2.09
CA HIS A 69 23.36 -9.86 1.91
C HIS A 69 23.16 -10.58 0.58
N ASP A 70 23.75 -10.09 -0.51
CA ASP A 70 23.75 -10.76 -1.81
C ASP A 70 24.39 -12.14 -1.71
N GLY A 71 25.51 -12.26 -0.99
CA GLY A 71 26.14 -13.55 -0.71
C GLY A 71 25.23 -14.51 0.06
N LEU A 72 24.48 -14.01 1.06
CA LEU A 72 23.49 -14.80 1.78
C LEU A 72 22.35 -15.25 0.87
N ILE A 73 21.78 -14.35 0.07
CA ILE A 73 20.69 -14.65 -0.87
C ILE A 73 21.14 -15.70 -1.87
N ARG A 74 22.31 -15.53 -2.49
CA ARG A 74 22.86 -16.49 -3.47
C ARG A 74 23.04 -17.88 -2.85
N ARG A 75 23.62 -17.98 -1.65
CA ARG A 75 23.77 -19.26 -0.94
C ARG A 75 22.42 -19.92 -0.66
N ARG A 76 21.42 -19.15 -0.23
CA ARG A 76 20.06 -19.66 0.03
C ARG A 76 19.35 -20.09 -1.25
N MET A 77 19.50 -19.34 -2.34
CA MET A 77 18.94 -19.69 -3.65
C MET A 77 19.57 -20.96 -4.21
N GLN A 78 20.90 -21.11 -4.08
CA GLN A 78 21.60 -22.32 -4.50
C GLN A 78 21.12 -23.54 -3.71
N ALA A 79 21.11 -23.48 -2.38
CA ALA A 79 20.63 -24.58 -1.54
C ALA A 79 19.16 -24.93 -1.83
N ARG A 80 18.30 -23.93 -2.10
CA ARG A 80 16.92 -24.16 -2.54
C ARG A 80 16.89 -24.87 -3.89
N SER A 81 17.71 -24.45 -4.85
CA SER A 81 17.77 -25.08 -6.19
C SER A 81 18.19 -26.54 -6.10
N GLU A 82 19.23 -26.83 -5.32
CA GLU A 82 19.70 -28.20 -5.05
C GLU A 82 18.59 -29.03 -4.40
N GLN A 83 17.93 -28.51 -3.35
CA GLN A 83 16.80 -29.20 -2.72
C GLN A 83 15.66 -29.48 -3.71
N LEU A 84 15.24 -28.48 -4.48
CA LEU A 84 14.14 -28.64 -5.45
C LEU A 84 14.47 -29.68 -6.52
N SER A 85 15.75 -29.80 -6.92
CA SER A 85 16.18 -30.80 -7.90
C SER A 85 15.97 -32.26 -7.44
N THR A 86 15.85 -32.48 -6.13
CA THR A 86 15.60 -33.81 -5.53
C THR A 86 14.12 -34.16 -5.44
N ILE A 87 13.22 -33.21 -5.73
CA ILE A 87 11.77 -33.37 -5.63
C ILE A 87 11.22 -33.91 -6.95
N ASP A 88 11.01 -35.22 -6.98
CA ASP A 88 10.54 -35.99 -8.14
C ASP A 88 9.24 -36.76 -7.85
N THR A 89 8.76 -36.74 -6.60
CA THR A 89 7.50 -37.38 -6.20
C THR A 89 6.54 -36.42 -5.53
N ARG A 90 5.25 -36.78 -5.54
CA ARG A 90 4.19 -36.04 -4.86
C ARG A 90 4.46 -35.93 -3.36
N GLU A 91 4.96 -36.99 -2.75
CA GLU A 91 5.23 -37.06 -1.31
C GLU A 91 6.33 -36.06 -0.93
N LYS A 92 7.42 -36.00 -1.70
CA LYS A 92 8.50 -35.03 -1.51
C LYS A 92 8.01 -33.60 -1.74
N ALA A 93 7.16 -33.37 -2.74
CA ALA A 93 6.57 -32.05 -3.02
C ALA A 93 5.67 -31.58 -1.87
N LEU A 94 4.82 -32.45 -1.33
CA LEU A 94 3.96 -32.13 -0.18
C LEU A 94 4.77 -31.86 1.09
N ALA A 95 5.85 -32.62 1.31
CA ALA A 95 6.78 -32.36 2.42
C ALA A 95 7.44 -30.97 2.29
N TYR A 96 7.90 -30.60 1.08
CA TYR A 96 8.46 -29.28 0.81
C TYR A 96 7.45 -28.15 1.00
N ILE A 97 6.19 -28.33 0.57
CA ILE A 97 5.12 -27.36 0.82
C ILE A 97 4.91 -27.17 2.33
N GLY A 98 4.91 -28.25 3.11
CA GLY A 98 4.80 -28.20 4.57
C GLY A 98 5.95 -27.42 5.21
N GLU A 99 7.18 -27.69 4.79
CA GLU A 99 8.40 -26.96 5.19
C GLU A 99 8.30 -25.46 4.89
N VAL A 100 7.91 -25.08 3.66
CA VAL A 100 7.79 -23.69 3.25
C VAL A 100 6.72 -22.97 4.06
N ARG A 101 5.55 -23.61 4.29
CA ARG A 101 4.49 -23.03 5.13
C ARG A 101 4.96 -22.75 6.55
N LYS A 102 5.72 -23.66 7.16
CA LYS A 102 6.31 -23.44 8.49
C LYS A 102 7.28 -22.26 8.50
N LYS A 103 8.13 -22.12 7.48
CA LYS A 103 9.09 -21.00 7.35
C LYS A 103 8.37 -19.67 7.18
N ILE A 104 7.31 -19.62 6.37
CA ILE A 104 6.46 -18.43 6.21
C ILE A 104 5.85 -18.03 7.56
N LEU A 105 5.22 -18.96 8.28
CA LEU A 105 4.62 -18.67 9.59
C LEU A 105 5.67 -18.19 10.61
N ALA A 106 6.86 -18.77 10.61
CA ALA A 106 7.94 -18.34 11.49
C ALA A 106 8.41 -16.91 11.16
N ALA A 107 8.45 -16.53 9.87
CA ALA A 107 8.89 -15.21 9.43
C ALA A 107 7.88 -14.09 9.76
N PHE A 108 6.58 -14.38 9.69
CA PHE A 108 5.53 -13.41 10.03
C PHE A 108 5.21 -13.34 11.53
N GLY A 109 5.68 -14.32 12.31
CA GLY A 109 5.30 -14.45 13.72
C GLY A 109 3.87 -14.96 13.92
N PRO A 110 3.39 -15.02 15.17
CA PRO A 110 2.03 -15.46 15.47
C PRO A 110 1.00 -14.47 14.92
N PHE A 111 -0.07 -14.99 14.31
CA PHE A 111 -1.21 -14.16 13.94
C PHE A 111 -1.91 -13.61 15.19
N PRO A 112 -2.45 -12.38 15.13
CA PRO A 112 -3.26 -11.85 16.21
C PRO A 112 -4.54 -12.69 16.40
N GLU A 113 -5.16 -12.55 17.58
CA GLU A 113 -6.45 -13.16 17.86
C GLU A 113 -7.50 -12.70 16.84
N ARG A 114 -8.39 -13.62 16.43
CA ARG A 114 -9.49 -13.28 15.53
C ARG A 114 -10.52 -12.42 16.27
N THR A 115 -10.82 -11.25 15.71
CA THR A 115 -11.85 -10.35 16.22
C THR A 115 -13.06 -10.30 15.27
N PRO A 116 -14.25 -9.89 15.74
CA PRO A 116 -15.39 -9.65 14.87
C PRO A 116 -15.05 -8.63 13.76
N LEU A 117 -15.54 -8.90 12.54
CA LEU A 117 -15.22 -8.09 11.36
C LEU A 117 -15.94 -6.73 11.35
N ASN A 118 -17.05 -6.59 12.07
CA ASN A 118 -17.87 -5.36 12.12
C ASN A 118 -18.10 -4.71 10.74
N ALA A 119 -18.37 -5.54 9.73
CA ALA A 119 -18.50 -5.08 8.35
C ALA A 119 -19.82 -4.35 8.12
N ASN A 120 -19.74 -3.16 7.52
CA ASN A 120 -20.88 -2.32 7.20
C ASN A 120 -20.82 -1.90 5.73
N ILE A 121 -21.98 -1.94 5.05
CA ILE A 121 -22.16 -1.33 3.74
C ILE A 121 -22.46 0.16 3.95
N THR A 122 -21.54 1.03 3.50
CA THR A 122 -21.70 2.49 3.63
C THR A 122 -22.41 3.12 2.44
N GLY A 123 -22.58 2.36 1.36
CA GLY A 123 -23.39 2.73 0.21
C GLY A 123 -23.30 1.70 -0.91
N SER A 124 -24.24 1.75 -1.84
CA SER A 124 -24.30 0.82 -2.98
C SER A 124 -24.51 1.58 -4.28
N LEU A 125 -23.81 1.16 -5.32
CA LEU A 125 -23.92 1.71 -6.67
C LEU A 125 -24.48 0.63 -7.61
N PRO A 126 -25.74 0.74 -8.05
CA PRO A 126 -26.29 -0.20 -9.01
C PRO A 126 -25.61 -0.03 -10.37
N ARG A 127 -25.41 -1.14 -11.07
CA ARG A 127 -24.99 -1.20 -12.47
C ARG A 127 -25.97 -2.10 -13.22
N ASP A 128 -25.77 -2.23 -14.51
CA ASP A 128 -26.62 -3.01 -15.41
C ASP A 128 -26.69 -4.50 -15.04
N THR A 129 -25.56 -5.16 -14.78
CA THR A 129 -25.52 -6.62 -14.48
C THR A 129 -24.91 -6.98 -13.13
N TYR A 130 -24.52 -5.97 -12.34
CA TYR A 130 -23.92 -6.12 -11.03
C TYR A 130 -24.20 -4.88 -10.18
N ARG A 131 -23.79 -4.90 -8.91
CA ARG A 131 -23.72 -3.70 -8.06
C ARG A 131 -22.34 -3.58 -7.40
N ILE A 132 -22.00 -2.39 -6.95
CA ILE A 132 -20.79 -2.13 -6.17
C ILE A 132 -21.22 -1.70 -4.77
N ASP A 133 -20.99 -2.55 -3.78
CA ASP A 133 -21.20 -2.22 -2.37
C ASP A 133 -19.88 -1.66 -1.79
N LYS A 134 -19.95 -0.46 -1.22
CA LYS A 134 -18.83 0.16 -0.49
C LYS A 134 -18.82 -0.41 0.91
N LEU A 135 -17.73 -1.08 1.28
CA LEU A 135 -17.57 -1.73 2.57
C LEU A 135 -16.59 -0.97 3.45
N LEU A 136 -16.94 -0.92 4.73
CA LEU A 136 -16.06 -0.54 5.82
C LEU A 136 -16.09 -1.66 6.85
N PHE A 137 -14.93 -2.21 7.20
CA PHE A 137 -14.83 -3.30 8.17
C PHE A 137 -13.56 -3.20 9.01
N GLU A 138 -13.52 -3.91 10.13
CA GLU A 138 -12.39 -3.93 11.06
C GLU A 138 -11.51 -5.18 10.83
N SER A 139 -10.25 -4.98 10.44
CA SER A 139 -9.27 -6.10 10.39
C SER A 139 -8.67 -6.41 11.76
N GLN A 140 -8.68 -5.43 12.67
CA GLN A 140 -8.37 -5.52 14.09
C GLN A 140 -9.26 -4.49 14.82
N PRO A 141 -9.42 -4.55 16.15
CA PRO A 141 -10.26 -3.62 16.88
C PRO A 141 -9.93 -2.16 16.58
N ARG A 142 -10.89 -1.43 16.00
CA ARG A 142 -10.79 -0.04 15.55
C ARG A 142 -9.75 0.21 14.45
N PHE A 143 -9.31 -0.82 13.74
CA PHE A 143 -8.42 -0.70 12.59
C PHE A 143 -9.18 -1.01 11.31
N PHE A 144 -9.64 0.06 10.67
CA PHE A 144 -10.60 -0.01 9.57
C PHE A 144 -9.92 -0.28 8.22
N VAL A 145 -10.61 -1.08 7.42
CA VAL A 145 -10.31 -1.39 6.02
C VAL A 145 -11.49 -0.95 5.18
N THR A 146 -11.19 -0.16 4.16
CA THR A 146 -12.15 0.28 3.14
C THR A 146 -12.05 -0.64 1.92
N ALA A 147 -13.18 -1.04 1.38
CA ALA A 147 -13.24 -1.95 0.25
C ALA A 147 -14.43 -1.68 -0.67
N ASN A 148 -14.33 -2.18 -1.90
CA ASN A 148 -15.45 -2.27 -2.84
C ASN A 148 -15.74 -3.74 -3.10
N LEU A 149 -16.99 -4.13 -2.93
CA LEU A 149 -17.51 -5.47 -3.25
C LEU A 149 -18.37 -5.39 -4.51
N TYR A 150 -17.90 -6.00 -5.58
CA TYR A 150 -18.61 -6.10 -6.84
C TYR A 150 -19.43 -7.39 -6.82
N VAL A 151 -20.76 -7.27 -6.84
CA VAL A 151 -21.68 -8.39 -6.66
C VAL A 151 -22.54 -8.55 -7.92
N PRO A 152 -22.47 -9.68 -8.63
CA PRO A 152 -23.38 -9.98 -9.74
C PRO A 152 -24.84 -9.92 -9.29
N THR A 153 -25.72 -9.36 -10.13
CA THR A 153 -27.17 -9.28 -9.86
C THR A 153 -27.99 -10.17 -10.79
N VAL A 154 -27.32 -10.88 -11.71
CA VAL A 154 -27.94 -11.75 -12.71
C VAL A 154 -27.43 -13.17 -12.53
N GLY A 155 -28.34 -14.14 -12.65
CA GLY A 155 -28.05 -15.57 -12.57
C GLY A 155 -28.29 -16.18 -11.19
N PRO A 156 -28.37 -17.51 -11.10
CA PRO A 156 -28.53 -18.20 -9.84
C PRO A 156 -27.19 -18.25 -9.08
N GLY A 157 -27.14 -17.62 -7.91
CA GLY A 157 -26.02 -17.81 -6.97
C GLY A 157 -26.06 -19.18 -6.27
N PRO A 158 -25.06 -19.51 -5.42
CA PRO A 158 -23.93 -18.67 -5.02
C PRO A 158 -22.91 -18.47 -6.14
N PHE A 159 -22.29 -17.30 -6.16
CA PHE A 159 -21.28 -16.94 -7.16
C PHE A 159 -19.86 -17.28 -6.66
N PRO A 160 -18.93 -17.69 -7.53
CA PRO A 160 -17.52 -17.79 -7.19
C PRO A 160 -16.97 -16.42 -6.75
N ALA A 161 -16.05 -16.41 -5.79
CA ALA A 161 -15.49 -15.19 -5.23
C ALA A 161 -14.00 -15.02 -5.52
N VAL A 162 -13.57 -13.78 -5.76
CA VAL A 162 -12.18 -13.39 -5.99
C VAL A 162 -11.82 -12.25 -5.03
N VAL A 163 -10.65 -12.37 -4.40
CA VAL A 163 -10.04 -11.27 -3.64
C VAL A 163 -9.04 -10.59 -4.56
N GLY A 164 -9.30 -9.33 -4.89
CA GLY A 164 -8.41 -8.47 -5.65
C GLY A 164 -7.49 -7.67 -4.73
N GLU A 165 -6.21 -7.63 -5.07
CA GLU A 165 -5.21 -6.84 -4.36
C GLU A 165 -4.77 -5.66 -5.23
N CYS A 166 -4.52 -4.52 -4.57
CA CYS A 166 -3.99 -3.35 -5.25
C CYS A 166 -2.47 -3.46 -5.38
N GLY A 167 -1.93 -3.10 -6.54
CA GLY A 167 -0.53 -2.69 -6.66
C GLY A 167 -0.33 -1.26 -6.14
N HIS A 168 0.77 -0.60 -6.53
CA HIS A 168 1.20 0.70 -6.00
C HIS A 168 0.44 1.93 -6.53
N ALA A 169 -0.87 1.81 -6.81
CA ALA A 169 -1.65 2.95 -7.27
C ALA A 169 -2.04 3.84 -6.08
N VAL A 170 -1.79 5.15 -6.20
CA VAL A 170 -2.05 6.14 -5.14
C VAL A 170 -3.50 6.10 -4.63
N ASN A 171 -4.46 6.03 -5.55
CA ASN A 171 -5.89 5.99 -5.22
C ASN A 171 -6.43 4.57 -4.96
N GLY A 172 -5.54 3.60 -4.72
CA GLY A 172 -5.88 2.25 -4.26
C GLY A 172 -6.94 1.56 -5.10
N LYS A 173 -7.98 1.02 -4.45
CA LYS A 173 -9.10 0.27 -5.06
C LYS A 173 -9.87 1.05 -6.11
N ALA A 174 -9.74 2.38 -6.15
CA ALA A 174 -10.36 3.25 -7.13
C ALA A 174 -9.53 3.43 -8.41
N TYR A 175 -8.35 2.82 -8.52
CA TYR A 175 -7.54 2.91 -9.74
C TYR A 175 -8.24 2.28 -10.95
N LYS A 176 -8.12 2.92 -12.12
CA LYS A 176 -8.88 2.58 -13.33
C LYS A 176 -8.77 1.11 -13.70
N SER A 177 -7.54 0.57 -13.75
CA SER A 177 -7.32 -0.83 -14.16
C SER A 177 -7.87 -1.82 -13.15
N TYR A 178 -7.85 -1.50 -11.85
CA TYR A 178 -8.39 -2.39 -10.81
C TYR A 178 -9.91 -2.39 -10.84
N GLN A 179 -10.53 -1.23 -11.07
CA GLN A 179 -11.96 -1.17 -11.32
C GLN A 179 -12.32 -1.98 -12.57
N SER A 180 -11.61 -1.83 -13.70
CA SER A 180 -11.88 -2.60 -14.91
C SER A 180 -11.77 -4.11 -14.68
N PHE A 181 -10.77 -4.57 -13.93
CA PHE A 181 -10.61 -5.96 -13.52
C PHE A 181 -11.83 -6.47 -12.74
N SER A 182 -12.22 -5.77 -11.68
CA SER A 182 -13.33 -6.20 -10.82
C SER A 182 -14.68 -6.16 -11.55
N GLN A 183 -14.89 -5.15 -12.39
CA GLN A 183 -16.10 -5.02 -13.21
C GLN A 183 -16.20 -6.14 -14.25
N GLY A 184 -15.09 -6.47 -14.92
CA GLY A 184 -15.04 -7.55 -15.91
C GLY A 184 -15.42 -8.90 -15.29
N LEU A 185 -14.86 -9.22 -14.14
CA LEU A 185 -15.19 -10.45 -13.40
C LEU A 185 -16.63 -10.45 -12.89
N ALA A 186 -17.14 -9.33 -12.37
CA ALA A 186 -18.53 -9.23 -11.92
C ALA A 186 -19.54 -9.49 -13.05
N ARG A 187 -19.23 -9.02 -14.27
CA ARG A 187 -20.03 -9.30 -15.46
C ARG A 187 -20.01 -10.78 -15.89
N GLN A 188 -18.95 -11.50 -15.52
CA GLN A 188 -18.82 -12.93 -15.75
C GLN A 188 -19.42 -13.77 -14.61
N GLY A 189 -20.07 -13.15 -13.62
CA GLY A 189 -20.71 -13.86 -12.51
C GLY A 189 -19.80 -14.15 -11.33
N TYR A 190 -18.70 -13.41 -11.15
CA TYR A 190 -17.84 -13.50 -9.97
C TYR A 190 -18.14 -12.40 -8.97
N VAL A 191 -18.18 -12.72 -7.68
CA VAL A 191 -18.10 -11.71 -6.62
C VAL A 191 -16.64 -11.28 -6.48
N VAL A 192 -16.36 -9.98 -6.51
CA VAL A 192 -14.99 -9.47 -6.36
C VAL A 192 -14.89 -8.51 -5.19
N LEU A 193 -14.08 -8.85 -4.19
CA LEU A 193 -13.71 -7.95 -3.10
C LEU A 193 -12.35 -7.34 -3.40
N ILE A 194 -12.26 -6.01 -3.44
CA ILE A 194 -10.97 -5.30 -3.53
C ILE A 194 -10.91 -4.22 -2.45
N PHE A 195 -9.78 -4.14 -1.74
CA PHE A 195 -9.59 -3.26 -0.59
C PHE A 195 -8.39 -2.35 -0.76
N ASP A 196 -8.38 -1.24 -0.03
CA ASP A 196 -7.21 -0.36 0.02
C ASP A 196 -6.12 -0.98 0.91
N PRO A 197 -4.88 -1.11 0.41
CA PRO A 197 -3.73 -1.42 1.27
C PRO A 197 -3.52 -0.35 2.34
N VAL A 198 -2.80 -0.69 3.40
CA VAL A 198 -2.35 0.31 4.38
C VAL A 198 -1.56 1.38 3.62
N SER A 199 -1.76 2.66 3.93
CA SER A 199 -1.10 3.80 3.29
C SER A 199 -1.44 4.05 1.81
N GLN A 200 -2.58 3.54 1.31
CA GLN A 200 -3.09 3.83 -0.04
C GLN A 200 -4.58 4.13 -0.02
N GLY A 201 -5.07 4.82 -1.06
CA GLY A 201 -6.50 5.12 -1.20
C GLY A 201 -7.05 5.88 0.01
N GLU A 202 -8.08 5.34 0.65
CA GLU A 202 -8.72 5.94 1.83
C GLU A 202 -8.00 5.58 3.16
N ARG A 203 -6.86 4.88 3.09
CA ARG A 203 -6.12 4.38 4.26
C ARG A 203 -4.74 5.03 4.41
N ILE A 204 -4.60 6.29 4.02
CA ILE A 204 -3.41 7.11 4.29
C ILE A 204 -3.16 7.15 5.81
N GLN A 205 -1.92 6.87 6.23
CA GLN A 205 -1.56 6.81 7.66
C GLN A 205 -0.95 8.13 8.17
N TYR A 206 -0.26 8.88 7.31
CA TYR A 206 0.44 10.10 7.67
C TYR A 206 -0.20 11.32 7.00
N GLY A 207 -1.46 11.58 7.33
CA GLY A 207 -2.28 12.63 6.74
C GLY A 207 -1.67 14.04 6.86
N ALA A 208 -1.72 14.82 5.78
CA ALA A 208 -1.40 16.25 5.80
C ALA A 208 -2.59 17.08 6.32
N GLU A 209 -2.54 18.40 6.19
CA GLU A 209 -3.69 19.27 6.50
C GLU A 209 -4.95 18.85 5.72
N ASP A 210 -4.75 18.41 4.47
CA ASP A 210 -5.75 17.68 3.70
C ASP A 210 -5.62 16.18 4.01
N PRO A 211 -6.64 15.54 4.63
CA PRO A 211 -6.60 14.13 4.99
C PRO A 211 -6.55 13.19 3.77
N ALA A 212 -6.85 13.68 2.56
CA ALA A 212 -6.66 12.93 1.32
C ALA A 212 -5.21 12.96 0.81
N LYS A 213 -4.30 13.65 1.49
CA LYS A 213 -2.88 13.78 1.14
C LYS A 213 -2.00 13.24 2.26
N SER A 214 -0.80 12.82 1.88
CA SER A 214 0.23 12.35 2.81
C SER A 214 1.33 13.40 2.99
N GLN A 215 1.84 13.54 4.22
CA GLN A 215 3.03 14.35 4.53
C GLN A 215 4.32 13.69 4.03
N ILE A 216 4.35 12.36 3.95
CA ILE A 216 5.54 11.56 3.61
C ILE A 216 5.50 11.09 2.15
N GLY A 217 4.30 10.93 1.59
CA GLY A 217 4.03 10.45 0.24
C GLY A 217 3.24 9.13 0.24
N ILE A 218 2.14 9.09 -0.51
CA ILE A 218 1.21 7.94 -0.51
C ILE A 218 1.88 6.68 -1.07
N GLY A 219 1.53 5.50 -0.53
CA GLY A 219 2.01 4.21 -0.98
C GLY A 219 3.43 3.90 -0.49
N VAL A 220 4.36 3.66 -1.42
CA VAL A 220 5.71 3.14 -1.12
C VAL A 220 6.45 3.97 -0.07
N LEU A 221 6.33 5.30 -0.11
CA LEU A 221 7.03 6.18 0.83
C LEU A 221 6.52 6.01 2.26
N GLU A 222 5.20 6.00 2.47
CA GLU A 222 4.61 5.67 3.77
C GLU A 222 4.92 4.21 4.20
N HIS A 223 4.86 3.22 3.30
CA HIS A 223 5.20 1.83 3.64
C HIS A 223 6.63 1.72 4.19
N LEU A 224 7.59 2.39 3.53
CA LEU A 224 8.98 2.43 3.98
C LEU A 224 9.11 3.20 5.28
N HIS A 225 8.41 4.34 5.43
CA HIS A 225 8.51 5.14 6.64
C HIS A 225 8.00 4.39 7.88
N GLU A 226 6.88 3.68 7.76
CA GLU A 226 6.33 2.84 8.83
C GLU A 226 7.27 1.66 9.15
N GLY A 227 7.72 0.94 8.11
CA GLY A 227 8.58 -0.23 8.28
C GLY A 227 9.99 0.08 8.78
N ASN A 228 10.60 1.20 8.35
CA ASN A 228 11.97 1.56 8.70
C ASN A 228 12.19 1.73 10.20
N GLN A 229 11.13 2.10 10.93
CA GLN A 229 11.19 2.24 12.39
C GLN A 229 11.43 0.89 13.08
N GLN A 230 10.99 -0.22 12.46
CA GLN A 230 11.15 -1.56 13.02
C GLN A 230 12.59 -2.08 12.93
N PHE A 231 13.44 -1.52 12.06
CA PHE A 231 14.86 -1.92 11.97
C PHE A 231 15.63 -1.75 13.29
N LEU A 232 15.20 -0.81 14.15
CA LEU A 232 15.91 -0.50 15.39
C LEU A 232 15.54 -1.39 16.57
N VAL A 233 14.41 -2.11 16.50
CA VAL A 233 13.95 -2.99 17.58
C VAL A 233 14.38 -4.44 17.41
N GLY A 234 15.04 -4.76 16.30
CA GLY A 234 15.64 -6.08 16.05
C GLY A 234 14.58 -7.17 15.99
N ASP A 235 14.00 -7.35 14.81
CA ASP A 235 13.27 -8.58 14.50
C ASP A 235 14.21 -9.80 14.46
#